data_AF-A0A2V6UCN8-F1
#
_entry.id   AF-A0A2V6UCN8-F1
#
_cell.length_a   1.000
_cell.length_b   1.000
_cell.length_c   1.000
_cell.angle_alpha   90.00
_cell.angle_beta   90.00
_cell.angle_gamma   90.00
#
_symmetry.space_group_name_H-M   'P 1'
#
loop_
_entity.id
_entity.type
_entity.pdbx_description
1 polymer ?
#
loop_
_entity_poly.entity_id
_entity_poly.type
_entity_poly.pdbx_seq_one_letter_code
_entity_poly.pdbx_strand_id
1 'polypeptide(L)'
;MSAAAGRGFWDDRRVLVTGGAGFLGSRVVEALEARGCRTVVVPRSRDYDLRRLADIERVLRDTGPDLVIHLAAKVGGIGANRAHPAEFFYDNLLMGTQLLHESWRAGVSKFVG
;
A
#
# COMPACT_ATOMS: atom_id res chain seq x y z
N MET A 1 -41.11 2.49 2.44
CA MET A 1 -40.17 1.42 2.07
C MET A 1 -38.97 2.10 1.42
N SER A 2 -37.89 2.32 2.17
CA SER A 2 -36.70 3.01 1.68
C SER A 2 -35.89 2.02 0.84
N ALA A 3 -35.63 2.37 -0.42
CA ALA A 3 -34.81 1.56 -1.32
C ALA A 3 -33.41 1.37 -0.70
N ALA A 4 -32.94 0.12 -0.62
CA ALA A 4 -31.55 -0.15 -0.28
C ALA A 4 -30.67 0.55 -1.33
N ALA A 5 -29.96 1.61 -0.92
CA ALA A 5 -28.95 2.22 -1.76
C ALA A 5 -27.98 1.12 -2.21
N GLY A 6 -27.82 0.94 -3.53
CA GLY A 6 -26.91 -0.06 -4.08
C GLY A 6 -25.50 0.12 -3.51
N ARG A 7 -24.82 -0.99 -3.23
CA ARG A 7 -23.46 -0.96 -2.67
C ARG A 7 -22.52 -0.19 -3.60
N GLY A 8 -21.75 0.72 -3.04
CA GLY A 8 -20.72 1.46 -3.74
C GLY A 8 -19.49 0.58 -4.02
N PHE A 9 -18.67 0.99 -4.98
CA PHE A 9 -17.46 0.23 -5.39
C PHE A 9 -16.54 -0.15 -4.21
N TRP A 10 -16.49 0.69 -3.16
CA TRP A 10 -15.57 0.56 -2.04
C TRP A 10 -16.10 -0.24 -0.84
N ASP A 11 -17.42 -0.49 -0.76
CA ASP A 11 -18.07 -0.99 0.45
C ASP A 11 -17.52 -2.36 0.90
N ASP A 12 -17.17 -3.22 -0.07
CA ASP A 12 -16.70 -4.59 0.17
C ASP A 12 -15.23 -4.77 -0.24
N ARG A 13 -14.47 -3.68 -0.41
CA ARG A 13 -13.06 -3.75 -0.78
C ARG A 13 -12.16 -3.68 0.43
N ARG A 14 -11.19 -4.59 0.48
CA ARG A 14 -10.02 -4.49 1.35
C ARG A 14 -8.86 -3.86 0.61
N VAL A 15 -8.44 -2.69 1.07
CA VAL A 15 -7.40 -1.89 0.42
C VAL A 15 -6.17 -1.83 1.31
N LEU A 16 -5.05 -2.37 0.82
CA LEU A 16 -3.75 -2.21 1.46
C LEU A 16 -3.09 -0.91 0.98
N VAL A 17 -2.81 0.01 1.91
CA VAL A 17 -2.13 1.28 1.61
C VAL A 17 -0.76 1.31 2.27
N THR A 18 0.27 0.84 1.57
CA THR A 18 1.66 0.92 2.07
C THR A 18 2.11 2.37 2.08
N GLY A 19 2.84 2.80 3.11
CA GLY A 19 3.13 4.23 3.31
C GLY A 19 1.90 5.06 3.71
N GLY A 20 0.77 4.43 4.01
CA GLY A 20 -0.50 5.08 4.36
C GLY A 20 -0.46 5.96 5.62
N ALA A 21 0.58 5.85 6.45
CA ALA A 21 0.79 6.73 7.60
C ALA A 21 1.72 7.93 7.30
N GLY A 22 2.20 8.05 6.07
CA GLY A 22 3.04 9.17 5.60
C GLY A 22 2.22 10.37 5.10
N PHE A 23 2.92 11.41 4.64
CA PHE A 23 2.33 12.69 4.23
C PHE A 23 1.20 12.56 3.19
N LEU A 24 1.45 11.87 2.07
CA LEU A 24 0.43 11.62 1.05
C LEU A 24 -0.50 10.47 1.45
N GLY A 25 0.06 9.44 2.07
CA GLY A 25 -0.66 8.23 2.44
C GLY A 25 -1.86 8.50 3.34
N SER A 26 -1.72 9.35 4.36
CA SER A 26 -2.81 9.63 5.29
C SER A 26 -4.00 10.29 4.59
N ARG A 27 -3.73 11.16 3.61
CA ARG A 27 -4.77 11.81 2.79
C ARG A 27 -5.49 10.82 1.88
N VAL A 28 -4.76 9.84 1.34
CA VAL A 28 -5.37 8.76 0.54
C VAL A 28 -6.24 7.86 1.42
N VAL A 29 -5.81 7.55 2.64
CA VAL A 29 -6.61 6.79 3.61
C VAL A 29 -7.90 7.55 3.97
N GLU A 30 -7.79 8.82 4.38
CA GLU A 30 -8.95 9.69 4.64
C GLU A 30 -9.91 9.74 3.44
N ALA A 31 -9.38 9.84 2.22
CA ALA A 31 -10.16 9.89 0.99
C ALA A 31 -10.85 8.57 0.62
N LEU A 32 -10.27 7.43 0.99
CA LEU A 32 -10.87 6.10 0.82
C LEU A 32 -12.01 5.89 1.82
N GLU A 33 -11.78 6.22 3.08
CA GLU A 33 -12.78 6.13 4.16
C GLU A 33 -13.99 7.02 3.85
N ALA A 34 -13.76 8.27 3.43
CA ALA A 34 -14.81 9.19 3.00
C ALA A 34 -15.62 8.69 1.79
N ARG A 35 -15.05 7.80 0.97
CA ARG A 35 -15.72 7.14 -0.16
C ARG A 35 -16.43 5.84 0.21
N GLY A 36 -16.45 5.47 1.49
CA GLY A 36 -17.12 4.28 2.00
C GLY A 36 -16.24 3.04 2.04
N CYS A 37 -14.93 3.14 1.82
CA CYS A 37 -14.03 1.99 2.02
C CYS A 37 -13.86 1.71 3.51
N ARG A 38 -14.47 0.62 3.99
CA ARG A 38 -14.48 0.27 5.42
C ARG A 38 -13.29 -0.57 5.85
N THR A 39 -12.54 -1.13 4.91
CA THR A 39 -11.43 -2.05 5.21
C THR A 39 -10.13 -1.54 4.60
N VAL A 40 -9.59 -0.47 5.19
CA VAL A 40 -8.28 0.07 4.82
C VAL A 40 -7.22 -0.46 5.76
N VAL A 41 -6.16 -1.07 5.22
CA VAL A 41 -5.04 -1.60 6.00
C VAL A 41 -3.79 -0.78 5.75
N VAL A 42 -3.18 -0.26 6.81
CA VAL A 42 -1.96 0.56 6.75
C VAL A 42 -0.82 -0.18 7.47
N PRO A 43 0.02 -0.95 6.76
CA PRO A 43 1.13 -1.66 7.38
C PRO A 43 2.21 -0.66 7.81
N ARG A 44 2.89 -0.97 8.92
CA ARG A 44 4.01 -0.18 9.42
C ARG A 44 5.33 -0.84 9.04
N SER A 45 6.32 -0.03 8.69
CA SER A 45 7.66 -0.50 8.31
C SER A 45 8.40 -1.25 9.42
N ARG A 46 8.07 -0.98 10.69
CA ARG A 46 8.61 -1.74 11.84
C ARG A 46 8.10 -3.18 11.89
N ASP A 47 6.92 -3.43 11.32
CA ASP A 47 6.23 -4.71 11.37
C ASP A 47 6.41 -5.48 10.05
N TYR A 48 6.61 -4.78 8.93
CA TYR A 48 6.82 -5.36 7.60
C TYR A 48 7.86 -4.56 6.82
N ASP A 49 9.06 -5.10 6.63
CA ASP A 49 10.09 -4.48 5.79
C ASP A 49 9.88 -4.90 4.34
N LEU A 50 9.24 -4.02 3.55
CA LEU A 50 8.90 -4.31 2.15
C LEU A 50 10.13 -4.44 1.22
N ARG A 51 11.36 -4.29 1.71
CA ARG A 51 12.58 -4.65 0.97
C ARG A 51 12.86 -6.16 1.03
N ARG A 52 12.13 -6.90 1.87
CA ARG A 52 12.30 -8.33 2.09
C ARG A 52 11.09 -9.06 1.53
N LEU A 53 11.33 -9.97 0.60
CA LEU A 53 10.28 -10.78 -0.02
C LEU A 53 9.39 -11.50 1.01
N ALA A 54 9.98 -12.08 2.05
CA ALA A 54 9.23 -12.79 3.09
C ALA A 54 8.23 -11.88 3.84
N ASP A 55 8.56 -10.60 4.04
CA ASP A 55 7.67 -9.63 4.68
C ASP A 55 6.58 -9.14 3.72
N ILE A 56 6.86 -9.07 2.41
CA ILE A 56 5.86 -8.81 1.37
C ILE A 56 4.84 -9.94 1.33
N GLU A 57 5.30 -11.18 1.25
CA GLU A 57 4.41 -12.36 1.24
C GLU A 57 3.60 -12.43 2.52
N ARG A 58 4.21 -12.10 3.67
CA ARG A 58 3.53 -12.08 4.96
C ARG A 58 2.47 -10.99 5.03
N VAL A 59 2.75 -9.74 4.64
CA VAL A 59 1.72 -8.69 4.65
C VAL A 59 0.57 -9.01 3.72
N LEU A 60 0.84 -9.59 2.54
CA LEU A 60 -0.21 -9.99 1.60
C LEU A 60 -1.07 -11.12 2.16
N ARG A 61 -0.49 -12.13 2.83
CA ARG A 61 -1.25 -13.19 3.50
C ARG A 61 -2.05 -12.68 4.69
N ASP A 62 -1.40 -11.93 5.58
CA ASP A 62 -2.00 -11.47 6.84
C ASP A 62 -3.16 -10.51 6.56
N THR A 63 -3.09 -9.74 5.47
CA THR A 63 -4.11 -8.75 5.11
C THR A 63 -5.08 -9.23 4.06
N GLY A 64 -4.70 -10.12 3.13
CA GLY A 64 -5.54 -10.60 2.02
C GLY A 64 -6.25 -9.48 1.24
N PRO A 65 -5.53 -8.51 0.65
CA PRO A 65 -6.13 -7.33 0.05
C PRO A 65 -6.71 -7.60 -1.34
N ASP A 66 -7.82 -6.93 -1.68
CA ASP A 66 -8.37 -6.92 -3.04
C ASP A 66 -7.60 -5.96 -3.95
N LEU A 67 -7.08 -4.88 -3.37
CA LEU A 67 -6.41 -3.78 -4.04
C LEU A 67 -5.23 -3.29 -3.21
N VAL A 68 -4.12 -2.97 -3.88
CA VAL A 68 -2.94 -2.37 -3.26
C VAL A 68 -2.71 -0.96 -3.82
N ILE A 69 -2.55 0.01 -2.92
CA ILE A 69 -2.03 1.34 -3.21
C ILE A 69 -0.65 1.45 -2.57
N HIS A 70 0.39 1.51 -3.38
CA HIS A 70 1.77 1.56 -2.94
C HIS A 70 2.28 2.99 -2.87
N LEU A 71 2.42 3.51 -1.64
CA LEU A 71 2.96 4.85 -1.37
C LEU A 71 4.17 4.78 -0.41
N ALA A 72 4.65 3.57 -0.09
CA ALA A 72 5.84 3.40 0.73
C ALA A 72 7.09 3.75 -0.07
N ALA A 73 7.94 4.59 0.50
CA ALA A 73 9.24 4.93 -0.08
C ALA A 73 10.26 5.17 1.03
N LYS A 74 11.52 4.86 0.76
CA LYS A 74 12.65 5.37 1.52
C LYS A 74 12.81 6.85 1.19
N VAL A 75 12.69 7.69 2.22
CA VAL A 75 12.78 9.15 2.14
C VAL A 75 13.77 9.69 3.18
N GLY A 76 14.43 10.81 2.88
CA GLY A 76 15.41 11.42 3.78
C GLY A 76 15.73 12.89 3.48
N GLY A 77 14.91 13.55 2.65
CA GLY A 77 15.17 14.90 2.16
C GLY A 77 16.18 14.96 1.01
N ILE A 78 16.29 16.14 0.37
CA ILE A 78 17.13 16.34 -0.83
C ILE A 78 18.60 16.04 -0.53
N GLY A 79 19.10 16.43 0.65
CA GLY A 79 20.49 16.19 1.05
C GLY A 79 20.84 14.70 1.15
N ALA A 80 20.04 13.91 1.87
CA ALA A 80 20.29 12.48 2.04
C ALA A 80 20.15 11.71 0.71
N ASN A 81 19.18 12.08 -0.13
CA ASN A 81 19.01 11.48 -1.45
C ASN A 81 20.22 11.77 -2.35
N ARG A 82 20.75 13.01 -2.33
CA ARG A 82 21.98 13.35 -3.07
C ARG A 82 23.23 12.64 -2.55
N ALA A 83 23.30 12.37 -1.26
CA ALA A 83 24.42 11.66 -0.65
C ALA A 83 24.39 10.14 -0.92
N HIS A 84 23.19 9.55 -0.99
CA HIS A 84 23.01 8.09 -1.14
C HIS A 84 22.08 7.68 -2.30
N PRO A 85 22.22 8.23 -3.52
CA PRO A 85 21.19 8.08 -4.56
C PRO A 85 20.97 6.63 -4.99
N ALA A 86 22.05 5.84 -5.06
CA ALA A 86 21.98 4.43 -5.43
C ALA A 86 21.19 3.60 -4.42
N GLU A 87 21.37 3.84 -3.12
CA GLU A 87 20.65 3.12 -2.06
C GLU A 87 19.16 3.47 -2.06
N PHE A 88 18.82 4.75 -2.22
CA PHE A 88 17.43 5.20 -2.30
C PHE A 88 16.73 4.60 -3.53
N PHE A 89 17.41 4.62 -4.68
CA PHE A 89 16.88 4.02 -5.91
C PHE A 89 16.69 2.51 -5.76
N TYR A 90 17.72 1.80 -5.27
CA TYR A 90 17.67 0.35 -5.08
C TYR A 90 16.55 -0.06 -4.12
N ASP A 91 16.47 0.56 -2.94
CA ASP A 91 15.45 0.22 -1.94
C ASP A 91 14.03 0.46 -2.49
N ASN A 92 13.79 1.59 -3.16
CA ASN A 92 12.48 1.91 -3.72
C ASN A 92 12.11 1.00 -4.90
N LEU A 93 13.06 0.68 -5.77
CA LEU A 93 12.85 -0.25 -6.88
C LEU A 93 12.52 -1.66 -6.35
N LEU A 94 13.30 -2.15 -5.38
CA LEU A 94 13.09 -3.47 -4.79
C LEU A 94 11.71 -3.57 -4.13
N MET A 95 11.34 -2.59 -3.31
CA MET A 95 10.02 -2.54 -2.66
C MET A 95 8.88 -2.58 -3.69
N GLY A 96 8.92 -1.69 -4.68
CA GLY A 96 7.83 -1.56 -5.66
C GLY A 96 7.71 -2.77 -6.58
N THR A 97 8.82 -3.22 -7.17
CA THR A 97 8.82 -4.32 -8.14
C THR A 97 8.42 -5.65 -7.50
N GLN A 98 8.95 -5.97 -6.31
CA GLN A 98 8.60 -7.21 -5.63
C GLN A 98 7.15 -7.19 -5.14
N LEU A 99 6.69 -6.08 -4.53
CA LEU A 99 5.32 -5.99 -4.04
C LEU A 99 4.32 -6.10 -5.20
N LEU A 100 4.59 -5.47 -6.35
CA LEU A 100 3.76 -5.60 -7.55
C LEU A 100 3.66 -7.06 -8.00
N HIS A 101 4.79 -7.76 -8.12
CA HIS A 101 4.82 -9.14 -8.59
C HIS A 101 4.10 -10.10 -7.63
N GLU A 102 4.36 -9.98 -6.33
CA GLU A 102 3.70 -10.83 -5.33
C GLU A 102 2.22 -10.49 -5.15
N SER A 103 1.83 -9.23 -5.33
CA SER A 103 0.40 -8.86 -5.37
C SER A 103 -0.33 -9.59 -6.49
N TRP A 104 0.27 -9.65 -7.70
CA TRP A 104 -0.28 -10.43 -8.81
C TRP A 104 -0.38 -11.92 -8.47
N ARG A 105 0.69 -12.51 -7.89
CA ARG A 105 0.68 -13.93 -7.47
C ARG A 105 -0.36 -14.23 -6.40
N ALA A 106 -0.63 -13.28 -5.51
CA ALA A 106 -1.63 -13.38 -4.45
C ALA A 106 -3.08 -13.12 -4.93
N GLY A 107 -3.29 -12.80 -6.21
CA GLY A 107 -4.62 -12.56 -6.77
C GLY A 107 -5.18 -11.16 -6.51
N VAL A 108 -4.34 -10.18 -6.17
CA VAL A 108 -4.76 -8.78 -6.02
C VAL A 108 -5.30 -8.27 -7.36
N SER A 109 -6.53 -7.76 -7.35
CA SER A 109 -7.25 -7.36 -8.58
C SER A 109 -6.70 -6.09 -9.22
N LYS A 110 -6.06 -5.21 -8.43
CA LYS A 110 -5.48 -3.96 -8.91
C LYS A 110 -4.34 -3.47 -8.03
N PHE A 111 -3.30 -2.98 -8.67
CA PHE A 111 -2.15 -2.33 -8.04
C PHE A 111 -2.00 -0.91 -8.59
N VAL A 112 -1.75 0.06 -7.71
CA VAL A 112 -1.42 1.45 -8.06
C VAL A 112 -0.17 1.82 -7.29
N GLY A 113 0.91 2.26 -7.96
CA GLY A 113 2.18 2.64 -7.34
C GLY A 113 3.01 3.52 -8.24
#